data_AF-A0AAW5K7F9-F1
#
_entry.id   AF-A0AAW5K7F9-F1
#
_cell.length_a   1.000
_cell.length_b   1.000
_cell.length_c   1.000
_cell.angle_alpha   90.00
_cell.angle_beta   90.00
_cell.angle_gamma   90.00
#
_symmetry.space_group_name_H-M   'P 1'
#
loop_
_entity.id
_entity.type
_entity.pdbx_description
1 polymer ?
#
loop_
_entity_poly.entity_id
_entity_poly.type
_entity_poly.pdbx_seq_one_letter_code
_entity_poly.pdbx_strand_id
1 'polypeptide(L)'
;GYEWFIKNGIEGLREKILERKSQLDATVPGDYEKEVYLDALLIVCEGMETLAARYAAEADRLAALEKKAERAAELREIAETCRRVPAH
;
A
#
# COMPACT_ATOMS: atom_id res chain seq x y z
N GLY A 1 -7.85 7.47 11.70
CA GLY A 1 -6.57 8.02 11.20
C GLY A 1 -5.43 7.34 11.92
N TYR A 2 -4.33 7.04 11.22
CA TYR A 2 -3.15 6.22 11.57
C TYR A 2 -3.39 4.91 12.32
N GLU A 3 -3.96 4.90 13.52
CA GLU A 3 -4.24 3.67 14.27
C GLU A 3 -5.08 2.68 13.46
N TRP A 4 -6.16 3.16 12.84
CA TRP A 4 -6.99 2.32 11.97
C TRP A 4 -6.18 1.78 10.78
N PHE A 5 -5.33 2.62 10.17
CA PHE A 5 -4.51 2.20 9.02
C PHE A 5 -3.45 1.17 9.42
N ILE A 6 -2.78 1.35 10.55
CA ILE A 6 -1.78 0.40 11.07
C ILE A 6 -2.42 -0.96 11.38
N LYS A 7 -3.71 -0.98 11.77
CA LYS A 7 -4.43 -2.22 12.08
C LYS A 7 -5.00 -2.94 10.85
N ASN A 8 -5.21 -2.24 9.74
CA ASN A 8 -5.97 -2.76 8.60
C ASN A 8 -5.19 -2.73 7.27
N GLY A 9 -4.06 -2.03 7.23
CA GLY A 9 -3.24 -1.88 6.03
C GLY A 9 -3.97 -1.20 4.86
N ILE A 10 -3.34 -1.28 3.69
CA ILE A 10 -3.95 -0.89 2.43
C ILE A 10 -5.07 -1.86 2.04
N GLU A 11 -4.96 -3.14 2.38
CA GLU A 11 -5.99 -4.13 2.04
C GLU A 11 -7.34 -3.76 2.65
N GLY A 12 -7.40 -3.48 3.95
CA GLY A 12 -8.65 -3.05 4.59
C GLY A 12 -9.13 -1.69 4.09
N LEU A 13 -8.24 -0.81 3.62
CA LEU A 13 -8.64 0.45 2.97
C LEU A 13 -9.28 0.18 1.61
N ARG A 14 -8.70 -0.71 0.80
CA ARG A 14 -9.24 -1.13 -0.50
C ARG A 14 -10.61 -1.78 -0.33
N GLU A 15 -10.77 -2.68 0.64
CA GLU A 15 -12.06 -3.30 0.97
C GLU A 15 -13.13 -2.26 1.28
N LYS A 16 -12.83 -1.29 2.15
CA LYS A 16 -13.77 -0.19 2.47
C LYS A 16 -14.12 0.68 1.27
N ILE A 17 -13.14 0.98 0.41
CA ILE A 17 -13.38 1.76 -0.80
C ILE A 17 -14.31 1.00 -1.75
N LEU A 18 -14.05 -0.29 -1.97
CA LEU A 18 -14.87 -1.14 -2.84
C LEU A 18 -16.28 -1.36 -2.27
N GLU A 19 -16.41 -1.58 -0.97
CA GLU A 19 -17.70 -1.64 -0.28
C GLU A 19 -18.50 -0.35 -0.50
N ARG A 20 -17.86 0.81 -0.28
CA ARG A 20 -18.52 2.09 -0.49
C ARG A 20 -18.90 2.31 -1.95
N LYS A 21 -18.02 1.95 -2.88
CA LYS A 21 -18.25 2.08 -4.33
C LYS A 21 -19.44 1.21 -4.78
N SER A 22 -19.60 0.02 -4.23
CA SER A 22 -20.70 -0.91 -4.56
C SER A 22 -22.11 -0.38 -4.25
N GLN A 23 -22.20 0.67 -3.43
CA GLN A 23 -23.46 1.30 -3.02
C GLN A 23 -23.82 2.54 -3.85
N LEU A 24 -22.96 2.96 -4.77
CA LEU A 24 -23.19 4.15 -5.59
C LEU A 24 -24.01 3.80 -6.84
N ASP A 25 -24.87 4.72 -7.25
CA ASP A 25 -25.65 4.63 -8.48
C ASP A 25 -25.41 5.88 -9.32
N ALA A 26 -24.81 5.73 -10.50
CA ALA A 26 -24.48 6.85 -11.38
C ALA A 26 -25.70 7.66 -11.86
N THR A 27 -26.92 7.14 -11.69
CA THR A 27 -28.16 7.88 -11.98
C THR A 27 -28.59 8.81 -10.84
N VAL A 28 -28.02 8.64 -9.64
CA VAL A 28 -28.24 9.52 -8.48
C VAL A 28 -27.31 10.73 -8.58
N PRO A 29 -27.84 11.97 -8.50
CA PRO A 29 -27.02 13.17 -8.54
C PRO A 29 -25.90 13.15 -7.49
N GLY A 30 -24.65 13.34 -7.93
CA GLY A 30 -23.47 13.39 -7.07
C GLY A 30 -22.78 12.03 -6.82
N ASP A 31 -23.36 10.90 -7.23
CA ASP A 31 -22.75 9.58 -7.02
C ASP A 31 -21.66 9.27 -8.05
N TYR A 32 -21.78 9.78 -9.28
CA TYR A 32 -20.72 9.67 -10.28
C TYR A 32 -19.42 10.35 -9.81
N GLU A 33 -19.50 11.56 -9.25
CA GLU A 33 -18.35 12.28 -8.72
C GLU A 33 -17.71 11.54 -7.54
N LYS A 34 -18.51 10.88 -6.70
CA LYS A 34 -18.00 10.01 -5.63
C LYS A 34 -17.31 8.79 -6.20
N GLU A 35 -17.83 8.19 -7.26
CA GLU A 35 -17.22 7.03 -7.90
C GLU A 35 -15.82 7.38 -8.43
N VAL A 36 -15.70 8.49 -9.16
CA VAL A 36 -14.42 9.00 -9.67
C VAL A 36 -13.43 9.26 -8.54
N TYR A 37 -13.89 9.81 -7.42
CA TYR A 37 -13.05 10.02 -6.24
C TYR A 37 -12.56 8.70 -5.63
N LEU A 38 -13.44 7.70 -5.48
CA LEU A 38 -13.08 6.39 -4.95
C LEU A 38 -12.08 5.66 -5.86
N ASP A 39 -12.21 5.80 -7.18
CA ASP A 39 -11.24 5.25 -8.13
C ASP A 39 -9.86 5.90 -8.00
N ALA A 40 -9.82 7.22 -7.81
CA ALA A 40 -8.57 7.91 -7.52
C ALA A 40 -7.90 7.39 -6.24
N LEU A 41 -8.67 7.05 -5.20
CA LEU A 41 -8.13 6.47 -3.97
C LEU A 41 -7.56 5.05 -4.19
N LEU A 42 -8.18 4.24 -5.06
CA LEU A 42 -7.66 2.91 -5.42
C LEU A 42 -6.31 3.02 -6.14
N ILE A 43 -6.16 3.99 -7.05
CA ILE A 43 -4.87 4.27 -7.72
C ILE A 43 -3.78 4.65 -6.70
N VAL A 44 -4.13 5.47 -5.71
CA VAL A 44 -3.18 5.84 -4.64
C VAL A 44 -2.77 4.62 -3.81
N CYS A 45 -3.71 3.71 -3.49
CA CYS A 45 -3.42 2.47 -2.79
C CYS A 45 -2.41 1.60 -3.56
N GLU A 46 -2.63 1.40 -4.85
CA GLU A 46 -1.70 0.67 -5.73
C GLU A 46 -0.32 1.35 -5.81
N GLY A 47 -0.30 2.68 -5.88
CA GLY A 47 0.95 3.46 -5.88
C GLY A 47 1.77 3.27 -4.60
N MET A 48 1.11 3.18 -3.44
CA MET A 48 1.78 2.93 -2.15
C MET A 48 2.35 1.51 -2.05
N GLU A 49 1.62 0.49 -2.50
CA GLU A 49 2.12 -0.90 -2.57
C GLU A 49 3.32 -1.00 -3.52
N THR A 50 3.21 -0.36 -4.69
CA THR A 50 4.30 -0.31 -5.68
C THR A 50 5.54 0.35 -5.10
N LEU A 51 5.40 1.44 -4.35
CA LEU A 51 6.51 2.11 -3.70
C LEU A 51 7.19 1.19 -2.67
N ALA A 52 6.42 0.54 -1.81
CA ALA A 52 6.94 -0.38 -0.81
C ALA A 52 7.70 -1.57 -1.45
N ALA A 53 7.14 -2.15 -2.51
CA ALA A 53 7.80 -3.20 -3.29
C ALA A 53 9.13 -2.75 -3.91
N ARG A 54 9.20 -1.50 -4.42
CA ARG A 54 10.45 -0.92 -4.95
C ARG A 54 11.51 -0.77 -3.88
N TYR A 55 11.14 -0.31 -2.68
CA TYR A 55 12.08 -0.20 -1.56
C TYR A 55 12.56 -1.56 -1.06
N ALA A 56 11.68 -2.56 -1.02
CA ALA A 56 12.07 -3.92 -0.68
C ALA A 56 13.10 -4.48 -1.68
N ALA A 57 12.83 -4.34 -2.98
CA ALA A 57 13.75 -4.80 -4.02
C ALA A 57 15.10 -4.08 -3.96
N GLU A 58 15.12 -2.77 -3.69
CA GLU A 58 16.37 -2.02 -3.55
C GLU A 58 17.14 -2.42 -2.29
N ALA A 59 16.46 -2.65 -1.17
CA ALA A 59 17.09 -3.12 0.06
C ALA A 59 17.73 -4.50 -0.12
N ASP A 60 17.08 -5.43 -0.80
CA ASP A 60 17.66 -6.73 -1.15
C ASP A 60 18.88 -6.60 -2.08
N ARG A 61 18.80 -5.72 -3.09
CA ARG A 61 19.93 -5.44 -3.99
C ARG A 61 21.12 -4.91 -3.20
N LEU A 62 20.91 -3.99 -2.27
CA LEU A 62 21.96 -3.46 -1.40
C LEU A 62 22.51 -4.52 -0.45
N ALA A 63 21.66 -5.39 0.11
CA ALA A 63 22.07 -6.47 1.00
C ALA A 63 23.00 -7.48 0.28
N ALA A 64 22.76 -7.74 -1.00
CA ALA A 64 23.60 -8.61 -1.84
C ALA A 64 24.98 -8.01 -2.17
N LEU A 65 25.11 -6.68 -2.14
CA LEU A 65 26.36 -5.97 -2.45
C LEU A 65 27.16 -5.60 -1.19
N GLU A 66 26.54 -5.69 -0.02
CA GLU A 66 27.15 -5.30 1.25
C GLU A 66 28.17 -6.34 1.75
N LYS A 67 29.32 -5.86 2.22
CA LYS A 67 30.43 -6.69 2.72
C LYS A 67 30.32 -6.96 4.22
N LYS A 68 29.73 -6.03 4.98
CA LYS A 68 29.54 -6.17 6.42
C LYS A 68 28.29 -7.01 6.70
N ALA A 69 28.48 -8.17 7.31
CA ALA A 69 27.40 -9.12 7.58
C ALA A 69 26.24 -8.50 8.39
N GLU A 70 26.56 -7.69 9.40
CA GLU A 70 25.57 -6.98 10.23
C GLU A 70 24.69 -6.05 9.38
N ARG A 71 25.32 -5.22 8.54
CA ARG A 71 24.59 -4.28 7.67
C ARG A 71 23.76 -5.00 6.61
N ALA A 72 24.26 -6.11 6.08
CA ALA A 72 23.50 -6.94 5.15
C ALA A 72 22.26 -7.55 5.82
N ALA A 73 22.33 -7.90 7.11
CA ALA A 73 21.18 -8.39 7.86
C ALA A 73 20.12 -7.29 8.08
N GLU A 74 20.53 -6.08 8.49
CA GLU A 74 19.62 -4.93 8.62
C GLU A 74 18.87 -4.62 7.31
N LEU A 75 19.55 -4.68 6.16
CA LEU A 75 18.95 -4.43 4.86
C LEU A 75 17.90 -5.49 4.48
N ARG A 76 18.13 -6.76 4.84
CA ARG A 76 17.13 -7.82 4.64
C ARG A 76 15.91 -7.61 5.53
N GLU A 77 16.10 -7.18 6.77
CA GLU A 77 15.00 -6.82 7.67
C GLU A 77 14.16 -5.64 7.13
N ILE A 78 14.83 -4.62 6.56
CA ILE A 78 14.15 -3.53 5.87
C ILE A 78 13.34 -4.07 4.68
N ALA A 79 13.93 -4.95 3.87
CA ALA A 79 13.24 -5.54 2.73
C ALA A 79 11.99 -6.33 3.14
N GLU A 80 12.11 -7.19 4.15
CA GLU A 80 10.99 -7.94 4.73
C GLU A 80 9.90 -7.02 5.29
N THR A 81 10.31 -5.94 5.99
CA THR A 81 9.37 -4.94 6.50
C THR A 81 8.61 -4.26 5.37
N CYS A 82 9.29 -3.79 4.33
CA CYS A 82 8.66 -3.14 3.17
C CYS A 82 7.79 -4.09 2.33
N ARG A 83 8.01 -5.41 2.37
CA ARG A 83 7.11 -6.39 1.73
C ARG A 83 5.80 -6.55 2.50
N ARG A 84 5.81 -6.30 3.81
CA ARG A 84 4.64 -6.43 4.67
C ARG A 84 3.86 -5.13 4.77
N VAL A 85 4.51 -4.03 5.14
CA VAL A 85 3.88 -2.72 5.29
C VAL A 85 4.14 -1.86 4.06
N PRO A 86 3.13 -1.10 3.59
CA PRO A 86 1.83 -0.82 4.20
C PRO A 86 0.68 -1.76 3.78
N ALA A 87 0.95 -2.87 3.08
CA ALA A 87 -0.10 -3.76 2.58
C ALA A 87 -0.97 -4.34 3.71
N HIS A 88 -0.33 -4.92 4.73
CA HIS A 88 -0.95 -5.58 5.88
C HIS A 88 -0.55 -4.97 7.21
#